data_AF-A0A733BPA1-F1
#
_entry.id   AF-A0A733BPA1-F1
#
_cell.length_a   1.000
_cell.length_b   1.000
_cell.length_c   1.000
_cell.angle_alpha   90.00
_cell.angle_beta   90.00
_cell.angle_gamma   90.00
#
_symmetry.space_group_name_H-M   'P 1'
#
loop_
_entity.id
_entity.type
_entity.pdbx_description
1 polymer ?
#
loop_
_entity_poly.entity_id
_entity_poly.type
_entity_poly.pdbx_seq_one_letter_code
_entity_poly.pdbx_strand_id
1 'polypeptide(L)'
;IQSNTKVMHLTNYQIINGCQTTNTLYEHYADLNDNVELVVKFIESQDTDVAIEIVTATNNQSAVENEAFYALREKARLIQKFFDIQRNDEAKEKLFFERRENEYRNKSIQTTKIYDIKELARCFISVFKLRPHDASRYVKKVLNTSDIVFDDKDNECAYHCAAYICYKFNTLINGRKNDAPKYNRLRWHIAMLYPWVVFGKVETPDPSSKKITAYCDKVLKTLLNEEYIENFKTCQRIIDSIEMPTDDQIKRGKYTSELKEAAEKFLNK
;
A
#
# COMPACT_ATOMS: atom_id res chain seq x y z
N ILE A 1 -6.94 -17.66 32.94
CA ILE A 1 -8.33 -17.42 33.36
C ILE A 1 -8.47 -17.83 34.82
N GLN A 2 -8.58 -16.88 35.76
CA GLN A 2 -8.89 -17.19 37.16
C GLN A 2 -10.40 -17.45 37.30
N SER A 3 -10.76 -18.55 37.95
CA SER A 3 -12.04 -19.23 37.76
C SER A 3 -13.23 -18.68 38.58
N ASN A 4 -13.20 -17.46 39.11
CA ASN A 4 -14.20 -17.02 40.11
C ASN A 4 -14.80 -15.62 39.94
N THR A 5 -14.69 -15.00 38.76
CA THR A 5 -15.41 -13.74 38.46
C THR A 5 -16.17 -13.88 37.15
N LYS A 6 -17.51 -13.68 37.18
CA LYS A 6 -18.38 -13.61 35.98
C LYS A 6 -18.14 -12.36 35.11
N VAL A 7 -17.03 -11.67 35.33
CA VAL A 7 -16.69 -10.41 34.69
C VAL A 7 -15.38 -10.62 33.94
N MET A 8 -15.43 -10.47 32.62
CA MET A 8 -14.27 -10.60 31.75
C MET A 8 -13.91 -9.20 31.23
N HIS A 9 -12.68 -8.77 31.48
CA HIS A 9 -12.16 -7.51 30.95
C HIS A 9 -11.44 -7.79 29.64
N LEU A 10 -11.93 -7.19 28.56
CA LEU A 10 -11.39 -7.34 27.22
C LEU A 10 -10.72 -6.04 26.80
N THR A 11 -9.48 -6.12 26.32
CA THR A 11 -8.74 -5.00 25.75
C THR A 11 -8.22 -5.39 24.38
N ASN A 12 -8.24 -4.47 23.41
CA ASN A 12 -7.79 -4.71 22.03
C ASN A 12 -8.45 -5.93 21.35
N TYR A 13 -9.71 -6.21 21.66
CA TYR A 13 -10.46 -7.33 21.08
C TYR A 13 -11.00 -7.00 19.68
N GLN A 14 -11.31 -8.03 18.91
CA GLN A 14 -11.99 -7.93 17.61
C GLN A 14 -13.23 -8.81 17.62
N ILE A 15 -14.38 -8.25 17.26
CA ILE A 15 -15.61 -9.01 17.02
C ILE A 15 -15.57 -9.50 15.57
N ILE A 16 -15.67 -10.81 15.38
CA ILE A 16 -15.79 -11.48 14.08
C ILE A 16 -17.23 -11.97 13.91
N ASN A 17 -17.78 -11.93 12.68
CA ASN A 17 -19.15 -12.36 12.36
C ASN A 17 -20.29 -11.70 13.16
N GLY A 18 -20.06 -10.55 13.81
CA GLY A 18 -21.09 -9.90 14.61
C GLY A 18 -22.16 -9.15 13.80
N CYS A 19 -21.85 -8.73 12.56
CA CYS A 19 -22.72 -7.80 11.82
C CYS A 19 -24.12 -8.38 11.54
N GLN A 20 -24.19 -9.61 11.03
CA GLN A 20 -25.48 -10.26 10.76
C GLN A 20 -26.28 -10.48 12.04
N THR A 21 -25.64 -11.02 13.09
CA THR A 21 -26.29 -11.26 14.38
C THR A 21 -26.81 -9.97 15.00
N THR A 22 -26.00 -8.91 15.02
CA THR A 22 -26.42 -7.60 15.56
C THR A 22 -27.54 -6.99 14.73
N ASN A 23 -27.53 -7.15 13.40
CA ASN A 23 -28.61 -6.66 12.54
C ASN A 23 -29.93 -7.41 12.81
N THR A 24 -29.90 -8.74 12.92
CA THR A 24 -31.09 -9.53 13.27
C THR A 24 -31.64 -9.18 14.64
N LEU A 25 -30.77 -8.98 15.64
CA LEU A 25 -31.18 -8.52 16.97
C LEU A 25 -31.80 -7.12 16.92
N TYR A 26 -31.28 -6.24 16.06
CA TYR A 26 -31.82 -4.90 15.87
C TYR A 26 -33.21 -4.92 15.20
N GLU A 27 -33.39 -5.74 14.15
CA GLU A 27 -34.67 -5.88 13.44
C GLU A 27 -35.79 -6.44 14.33
N HIS A 28 -35.43 -7.33 15.26
CA HIS A 28 -36.37 -7.96 16.20
C HIS A 28 -36.27 -7.40 17.62
N TYR A 29 -35.77 -6.17 17.78
CA TYR A 29 -35.48 -5.59 19.10
C TYR A 29 -36.70 -5.57 20.03
N ALA A 30 -37.90 -5.35 19.48
CA ALA A 30 -39.15 -5.34 20.23
C ALA A 30 -39.60 -6.73 20.71
N ASP A 31 -39.10 -7.80 20.09
CA ASP A 31 -39.47 -9.19 20.37
C ASP A 31 -38.45 -9.88 21.33
N LEU A 32 -37.34 -9.21 21.63
CA LEU A 32 -36.31 -9.72 22.53
C LEU A 32 -36.85 -9.85 23.96
N ASN A 33 -36.61 -11.00 24.57
CA ASN A 33 -36.99 -11.31 25.95
C ASN A 33 -35.92 -12.19 26.61
N ASP A 34 -36.07 -12.46 27.91
CA ASP A 34 -35.08 -13.18 28.72
C ASP A 34 -34.81 -14.63 28.26
N ASN A 35 -35.63 -15.19 27.35
CA ASN A 35 -35.41 -16.52 26.78
C ASN A 35 -34.47 -16.50 25.55
N VAL A 36 -34.07 -15.32 25.06
CA VAL A 36 -33.15 -15.20 23.93
C VAL A 36 -31.71 -15.27 24.45
N GLU A 37 -31.01 -16.35 24.14
CA GLU A 37 -29.61 -16.54 24.53
C GLU A 37 -28.65 -16.22 23.38
N LEU A 38 -27.62 -15.43 23.66
CA LEU A 38 -26.52 -15.15 22.73
C LEU A 38 -25.30 -15.98 23.10
N VAL A 39 -24.86 -16.85 22.18
CA VAL A 39 -23.61 -17.59 22.34
C VAL A 39 -22.43 -16.72 21.92
N VAL A 40 -21.62 -16.29 22.89
CA VAL A 40 -20.39 -15.54 22.64
C VAL A 40 -19.19 -16.45 22.86
N LYS A 41 -18.38 -16.64 21.81
CA LYS A 41 -17.14 -17.42 21.87
C LYS A 41 -15.93 -16.50 22.01
N PHE A 42 -15.19 -16.65 23.11
CA PHE A 42 -13.91 -15.97 23.30
C PHE A 42 -12.78 -16.84 22.80
N ILE A 43 -11.93 -16.26 21.97
CA ILE A 43 -10.74 -16.92 21.42
C ILE A 43 -9.56 -16.00 21.74
N GLU A 44 -8.65 -16.51 22.57
CA GLU A 44 -7.37 -15.88 22.84
C GLU A 44 -6.28 -16.72 22.16
N SER A 45 -5.51 -16.10 21.28
CA SER A 45 -4.34 -16.72 20.66
C SER A 45 -3.14 -15.81 20.86
N GLN A 46 -2.03 -16.38 21.32
CA GLN A 46 -0.73 -15.70 21.34
C GLN A 46 -0.07 -15.73 19.95
N ASP A 47 -0.57 -16.60 19.06
CA ASP A 47 -0.13 -16.71 17.68
C ASP A 47 -1.07 -15.88 16.77
N THR A 48 -0.49 -14.86 16.14
CA THR A 48 -1.20 -13.97 15.21
C THR A 48 -1.67 -14.69 13.95
N ASP A 49 -0.95 -15.70 13.47
CA ASP A 49 -1.32 -16.43 12.27
C ASP A 49 -2.54 -17.32 12.53
N VAL A 50 -2.58 -17.98 13.70
CA VAL A 50 -3.77 -18.72 14.16
C VAL A 50 -4.97 -17.79 14.33
N ALA A 51 -4.78 -16.59 14.89
CA ALA A 51 -5.86 -15.61 15.01
C ALA A 51 -6.40 -15.19 13.63
N ILE A 52 -5.52 -14.99 12.65
CA ILE A 52 -5.88 -14.68 11.26
C ILE A 52 -6.66 -15.84 10.63
N GLU A 53 -6.17 -17.08 10.78
CA GLU A 53 -6.86 -18.27 10.27
C GLU A 53 -8.26 -18.41 10.85
N ILE A 54 -8.44 -18.17 12.15
CA ILE A 54 -9.75 -18.20 12.80
C ILE A 54 -10.67 -17.11 12.23
N VAL A 55 -10.18 -15.87 12.08
CA VAL A 55 -10.96 -14.77 11.48
C VAL A 55 -11.38 -15.13 10.05
N THR A 56 -10.50 -15.75 9.29
CA THR A 56 -10.76 -16.18 7.92
C THR A 56 -11.77 -17.31 7.84
N ALA A 57 -11.53 -18.40 8.59
CA ALA A 57 -12.36 -19.59 8.57
C ALA A 57 -13.79 -19.29 9.02
N THR A 58 -13.95 -18.31 9.90
CA THR A 58 -15.26 -17.87 10.38
C THR A 58 -15.97 -16.95 9.38
N ASN A 59 -15.27 -16.07 8.65
CA ASN A 59 -15.88 -15.21 7.62
C ASN A 59 -16.16 -15.91 6.27
N ASN A 60 -15.96 -17.23 6.16
CA ASN A 60 -16.08 -18.00 4.92
C ASN A 60 -17.48 -18.06 4.26
N GLN A 61 -18.52 -17.49 4.86
CA GLN A 61 -19.83 -17.35 4.20
C GLN A 61 -19.84 -16.25 3.11
N SER A 62 -18.83 -15.38 3.10
CA SER A 62 -18.54 -14.44 2.02
C SER A 62 -17.11 -14.66 1.55
N ALA A 63 -16.82 -14.54 0.24
CA ALA A 63 -15.45 -14.66 -0.25
C ALA A 63 -14.57 -13.60 0.41
N VAL A 64 -13.71 -14.02 1.35
CA VAL A 64 -12.75 -13.13 1.99
C VAL A 64 -11.68 -12.80 0.95
N GLU A 65 -11.71 -11.57 0.46
CA GLU A 65 -10.70 -11.02 -0.44
C GLU A 65 -9.32 -11.08 0.24
N ASN A 66 -8.28 -11.56 -0.46
CA ASN A 66 -6.93 -11.79 0.11
C ASN A 66 -6.31 -10.55 0.77
N GLU A 67 -6.78 -9.37 0.38
CA GLU A 67 -6.45 -8.08 0.97
C GLU A 67 -6.81 -8.01 2.46
N ALA A 68 -7.91 -8.63 2.88
CA ALA A 68 -8.32 -8.67 4.28
C ALA A 68 -7.29 -9.43 5.16
N PHE A 69 -6.59 -10.41 4.60
CA PHE A 69 -5.53 -11.13 5.31
C PHE A 69 -4.28 -10.25 5.49
N TYR A 70 -3.86 -9.55 4.43
CA TYR A 70 -2.76 -8.58 4.54
C TYR A 70 -3.09 -7.47 5.53
N ALA A 71 -4.35 -7.04 5.59
CA ALA A 71 -4.80 -6.06 6.57
C ALA A 71 -4.54 -6.54 8.00
N LEU A 72 -4.61 -7.83 8.29
CA LEU A 72 -4.45 -8.35 9.63
C LEU A 72 -2.98 -8.53 10.04
N ARG A 73 -2.04 -8.58 9.09
CA ARG A 73 -0.61 -8.76 9.34
C ARG A 73 -0.01 -7.61 10.15
N GLU A 74 0.99 -7.94 10.98
CA GLU A 74 1.68 -6.95 11.81
C GLU A 74 2.40 -5.90 10.96
N LYS A 75 3.06 -6.30 9.87
CA LYS A 75 3.71 -5.34 8.95
C LYS A 75 2.76 -4.25 8.46
N ALA A 76 1.50 -4.58 8.12
CA ALA A 76 0.54 -3.58 7.68
C ALA A 76 0.20 -2.56 8.79
N ARG A 77 0.17 -2.99 10.06
CA ARG A 77 0.00 -2.07 11.21
C ARG A 77 1.21 -1.17 11.40
N LEU A 78 2.42 -1.72 11.28
CA LEU A 78 3.66 -0.96 11.38
C LEU A 78 3.74 0.11 10.28
N ILE A 79 3.39 -0.24 9.04
CA ILE A 79 3.32 0.72 7.93
C ILE A 79 2.28 1.80 8.21
N GLN A 80 1.09 1.44 8.69
CA GLN A 80 0.06 2.42 9.04
C GLN A 80 0.56 3.41 10.09
N LYS A 81 1.17 2.91 11.17
CA LYS A 81 1.79 3.73 12.22
C LYS A 81 2.90 4.62 11.68
N PHE A 82 3.70 4.13 10.73
CA PHE A 82 4.72 4.94 10.09
C PHE A 82 4.11 6.11 9.29
N PHE A 83 3.06 5.85 8.49
CA PHE A 83 2.31 6.90 7.79
C PHE A 83 1.75 7.92 8.80
N ASP A 84 1.22 7.45 9.92
CA ASP A 84 0.69 8.33 10.99
C ASP A 84 1.75 9.26 11.56
N ILE A 85 2.96 8.74 11.82
CA ILE A 85 4.09 9.54 12.29
C ILE A 85 4.52 10.56 11.23
N GLN A 86 4.61 10.15 9.95
CA GLN A 86 5.03 11.06 8.86
C GLN A 86 4.08 12.23 8.65
N ARG A 87 2.78 12.09 8.98
CA ARG A 87 1.80 13.19 8.88
C ARG A 87 2.03 14.33 9.88
N ASN A 88 2.87 14.13 10.89
CA ASN A 88 3.22 15.18 11.86
C ASN A 88 4.26 16.16 11.30
N ASP A 89 4.91 15.83 10.18
CA ASP A 89 5.85 16.70 9.48
C ASP A 89 5.07 17.68 8.59
N GLU A 90 5.02 18.96 9.00
CA GLU A 90 4.28 20.01 8.30
C GLU A 90 4.88 20.34 6.92
N ALA A 91 6.14 19.98 6.67
CA ALA A 91 6.77 20.17 5.36
C ALA A 91 6.28 19.14 4.32
N LYS A 92 5.54 18.10 4.76
CA LYS A 92 5.09 16.99 3.91
C LYS A 92 3.58 17.02 3.69
N GLU A 93 3.21 16.51 2.53
CA GLU A 93 1.82 16.20 2.23
C GLU A 93 1.37 14.99 3.03
N LYS A 94 0.19 15.10 3.66
CA LYS A 94 -0.35 14.07 4.54
C LYS A 94 -0.94 12.93 3.72
N LEU A 95 -0.23 11.80 3.64
CA LEU A 95 -0.73 10.57 3.02
C LEU A 95 -1.29 9.60 4.07
N PHE A 96 -2.25 8.79 3.67
CA PHE A 96 -2.98 7.87 4.53
C PHE A 96 -2.90 6.46 3.97
N PHE A 97 -2.46 5.52 4.79
CA PHE A 97 -2.55 4.11 4.46
C PHE A 97 -3.85 3.53 5.05
N GLU A 98 -4.74 3.10 4.16
CA GLU A 98 -6.00 2.41 4.47
C GLU A 98 -5.76 0.91 4.53
N ARG A 99 -5.52 0.43 5.75
CA ARG A 99 -5.32 -0.99 6.01
C ARG A 99 -6.63 -1.75 5.96
N ARG A 100 -7.71 -1.17 6.50
CA ARG A 100 -9.05 -1.76 6.49
C ARG A 100 -9.92 -1.06 5.47
N GLU A 101 -10.68 -1.82 4.69
CA GLU A 101 -11.54 -1.24 3.67
C GLU A 101 -12.46 -0.16 4.25
N ASN A 102 -12.46 1.02 3.63
CA ASN A 102 -13.31 2.15 4.02
C ASN A 102 -13.01 2.77 5.39
N GLU A 103 -11.84 2.52 5.99
CA GLU A 103 -11.39 3.11 7.26
C GLU A 103 -11.44 4.66 7.26
N TYR A 104 -11.30 5.29 6.09
CA TYR A 104 -11.34 6.74 5.95
C TYR A 104 -12.59 7.27 5.23
N ARG A 105 -13.58 6.44 4.88
CA ARG A 105 -14.74 6.81 4.03
C ARG A 105 -15.51 8.05 4.54
N ASN A 106 -15.67 8.18 5.86
CA ASN A 106 -16.46 9.27 6.46
C ASN A 106 -15.59 10.44 6.97
N LYS A 107 -14.31 10.49 6.59
CA LYS A 107 -13.40 11.57 6.98
C LYS A 107 -13.24 12.54 5.82
N SER A 108 -13.06 13.83 6.13
CA SER A 108 -12.81 14.89 5.14
C SER A 108 -11.38 14.82 4.58
N ILE A 109 -11.01 13.69 3.97
CA ILE A 109 -9.70 13.41 3.41
C ILE A 109 -9.84 13.25 1.90
N GLN A 110 -8.95 13.89 1.14
CA GLN A 110 -8.92 13.72 -0.32
C GLN A 110 -8.56 12.28 -0.68
N THR A 111 -9.37 11.64 -1.53
CA THR A 111 -9.17 10.25 -1.96
C THR A 111 -7.82 10.02 -2.63
N THR A 112 -7.28 11.03 -3.32
CA THR A 112 -5.95 11.01 -3.94
C THR A 112 -4.79 10.89 -2.94
N LYS A 113 -5.05 11.07 -1.64
CA LYS A 113 -4.08 10.92 -0.54
C LYS A 113 -4.25 9.61 0.23
N ILE A 114 -5.24 8.79 -0.11
CA ILE A 114 -5.55 7.52 0.54
C ILE A 114 -5.02 6.38 -0.33
N TYR A 115 -4.21 5.52 0.27
CA TYR A 115 -3.62 4.35 -0.35
C TYR A 115 -4.15 3.12 0.36
N ASP A 116 -4.96 2.30 -0.33
CA ASP A 116 -5.35 1.00 0.18
C ASP A 116 -4.21 -0.02 0.03
N ILE A 117 -4.43 -1.25 0.51
CA ILE A 117 -3.46 -2.35 0.38
C ILE A 117 -3.03 -2.58 -1.08
N LYS A 118 -3.97 -2.49 -2.01
CA LYS A 118 -3.73 -2.72 -3.44
C LYS A 118 -2.84 -1.64 -4.02
N GLU A 119 -3.17 -0.38 -3.80
CA GLU A 119 -2.46 0.75 -4.37
C GLU A 119 -1.09 0.92 -3.73
N LEU A 120 -0.97 0.73 -2.41
CA LEU A 120 0.32 0.76 -1.74
C LEU A 120 1.24 -0.37 -2.24
N ALA A 121 0.70 -1.57 -2.44
CA ALA A 121 1.45 -2.68 -3.03
C ALA A 121 1.95 -2.33 -4.43
N ARG A 122 1.11 -1.74 -5.29
CA ARG A 122 1.55 -1.30 -6.64
C ARG A 122 2.69 -0.29 -6.57
N CYS A 123 2.59 0.71 -5.69
CA CYS A 123 3.67 1.67 -5.45
C CYS A 123 4.97 0.94 -5.08
N PHE A 124 4.92 0.07 -4.08
CA PHE A 124 6.09 -0.62 -3.55
C PHE A 124 6.72 -1.60 -4.57
N ILE A 125 5.90 -2.42 -5.25
CA ILE A 125 6.34 -3.34 -6.30
C ILE A 125 7.08 -2.59 -7.42
N SER A 126 6.52 -1.44 -7.81
CA SER A 126 7.06 -0.63 -8.88
C SER A 126 8.42 -0.05 -8.53
N VAL A 127 8.54 0.56 -7.35
CA VAL A 127 9.72 1.32 -6.94
C VAL A 127 10.83 0.42 -6.40
N PHE A 128 10.49 -0.56 -5.56
CA PHE A 128 11.48 -1.30 -4.76
C PHE A 128 11.65 -2.75 -5.19
N LYS A 129 10.65 -3.37 -5.82
CA LYS A 129 10.79 -4.69 -6.45
C LYS A 129 11.10 -4.60 -7.94
N LEU A 130 11.18 -3.38 -8.50
CA LEU A 130 11.52 -3.09 -9.89
C LEU A 130 10.66 -3.83 -10.92
N ARG A 131 9.37 -4.00 -10.59
CA ARG A 131 8.39 -4.75 -11.39
C ARG A 131 7.16 -3.88 -11.74
N PRO A 132 7.34 -2.72 -12.40
CA PRO A 132 6.22 -1.85 -12.78
C PRO A 132 5.20 -2.53 -13.71
N HIS A 133 5.60 -3.53 -14.49
CA HIS A 133 4.70 -4.34 -15.30
C HIS A 133 3.69 -5.15 -14.46
N ASP A 134 4.09 -5.60 -13.27
CA ASP A 134 3.20 -6.30 -12.34
C ASP A 134 2.29 -5.33 -11.60
N ALA A 135 2.79 -4.14 -11.24
CA ALA A 135 1.96 -3.04 -10.72
C ALA A 135 0.90 -2.57 -11.74
N SER A 136 1.23 -2.62 -13.03
CA SER A 136 0.34 -2.27 -14.15
C SER A 136 -0.73 -3.33 -14.43
N ARG A 137 -0.52 -4.58 -13.99
CA ARG A 137 -1.49 -5.67 -14.07
C ARG A 137 -2.51 -5.60 -12.93
N TYR A 138 -3.43 -6.55 -12.95
CA TYR A 138 -4.38 -6.74 -11.86
C TYR A 138 -3.63 -7.21 -10.60
N VAL A 139 -3.36 -6.25 -9.70
CA VAL A 139 -2.54 -6.46 -8.49
C VAL A 139 -3.03 -7.60 -7.61
N LYS A 140 -4.33 -7.97 -7.67
CA LYS A 140 -4.85 -9.14 -6.93
C LYS A 140 -4.05 -10.41 -7.23
N LYS A 141 -3.64 -10.62 -8.49
CA LYS A 141 -2.82 -11.81 -8.85
C LYS A 141 -1.43 -11.77 -8.21
N VAL A 142 -0.87 -10.57 -8.04
CA VAL A 142 0.44 -10.38 -7.39
C VAL A 142 0.33 -10.55 -5.88
N LEU A 143 -0.74 -10.03 -5.26
CA LEU A 143 -1.02 -10.22 -3.83
C LEU A 143 -1.27 -11.68 -3.46
N ASN A 144 -1.80 -12.49 -4.39
CA ASN A 144 -2.00 -13.93 -4.19
C ASN A 144 -0.70 -14.75 -4.27
N THR A 145 0.40 -14.15 -4.72
CA THR A 145 1.73 -14.76 -4.71
C THR A 145 2.46 -14.15 -3.51
N SER A 146 2.12 -14.63 -2.31
CA SER A 146 2.67 -14.13 -1.05
C SER A 146 4.20 -14.03 -1.13
N ASP A 147 4.77 -12.97 -0.52
CA ASP A 147 6.20 -12.66 -0.35
C ASP A 147 6.77 -11.55 -1.24
N ILE A 148 5.97 -10.98 -2.15
CA ILE A 148 6.44 -9.83 -2.96
C ILE A 148 6.28 -8.50 -2.21
N VAL A 149 5.27 -8.40 -1.34
CA VAL A 149 4.91 -7.18 -0.59
C VAL A 149 4.54 -7.51 0.84
N PHE A 150 4.64 -6.51 1.72
CA PHE A 150 4.36 -6.61 3.14
C PHE A 150 5.19 -7.71 3.84
N ASP A 151 6.46 -7.89 3.42
CA ASP A 151 7.42 -8.77 4.09
C ASP A 151 7.85 -8.13 5.41
N ASP A 152 7.90 -8.92 6.50
CA ASP A 152 8.21 -8.43 7.85
C ASP A 152 9.58 -7.73 7.97
N LYS A 153 10.52 -8.05 7.08
CA LYS A 153 11.88 -7.47 7.05
C LYS A 153 11.94 -6.14 6.30
N ASP A 154 11.00 -5.85 5.40
CA ASP A 154 11.01 -4.62 4.62
C ASP A 154 10.83 -3.40 5.53
N ASN A 155 11.61 -2.34 5.34
CA ASN A 155 11.45 -1.12 6.13
C ASN A 155 10.18 -0.34 5.70
N GLU A 156 9.40 0.14 6.67
CA GLU A 156 8.17 0.89 6.46
C GLU A 156 8.40 2.19 5.66
N CYS A 157 9.59 2.78 5.76
CA CYS A 157 9.95 4.01 5.02
C CYS A 157 9.90 3.81 3.51
N ALA A 158 10.18 2.60 3.02
CA ALA A 158 10.14 2.28 1.60
C ALA A 158 8.69 2.34 1.08
N TYR A 159 7.72 1.81 1.82
CA TYR A 159 6.30 1.90 1.46
C TYR A 159 5.83 3.35 1.39
N HIS A 160 6.18 4.16 2.39
CA HIS A 160 5.84 5.59 2.40
C HIS A 160 6.51 6.35 1.26
N CYS A 161 7.80 6.13 1.02
CA CYS A 161 8.54 6.75 -0.08
C CYS A 161 7.92 6.42 -1.43
N ALA A 162 7.58 5.15 -1.68
CA ALA A 162 6.95 4.74 -2.93
C ALA A 162 5.59 5.40 -3.14
N ALA A 163 4.75 5.45 -2.10
CA ALA A 163 3.47 6.14 -2.14
C ALA A 163 3.64 7.64 -2.45
N TYR A 164 4.63 8.29 -1.83
CA TYR A 164 4.88 9.72 -2.00
C TYR A 164 5.35 10.09 -3.42
N ILE A 165 6.19 9.25 -4.04
CA ILE A 165 6.58 9.41 -5.46
C ILE A 165 5.32 9.37 -6.34
N CYS A 166 4.49 8.33 -6.17
CA CYS A 166 3.27 8.17 -6.95
C CYS A 166 2.28 9.31 -6.71
N TYR A 167 2.15 9.78 -5.46
CA TYR A 167 1.31 10.92 -5.10
C TYR A 167 1.74 12.17 -5.87
N LYS A 168 3.02 12.56 -5.80
CA LYS A 168 3.52 13.76 -6.49
C LYS A 168 3.36 13.65 -7.99
N PHE A 169 3.61 12.49 -8.59
CA PHE A 169 3.36 12.32 -10.01
C PHE A 169 1.87 12.45 -10.37
N ASN A 170 0.98 11.88 -9.55
CA ASN A 170 -0.47 12.01 -9.73
C ASN A 170 -0.94 13.47 -9.62
N THR A 171 -0.31 14.30 -8.78
CA THR A 171 -0.61 15.74 -8.74
C THR A 171 -0.28 16.45 -10.06
N LEU A 172 0.80 16.06 -10.75
CA LEU A 172 1.14 16.60 -12.06
C LEU A 172 0.16 16.14 -13.14
N ILE A 173 -0.25 14.87 -13.11
CA ILE A 173 -1.27 14.32 -14.02
C ILE A 173 -2.59 15.08 -13.85
N ASN A 174 -3.10 15.17 -12.63
CA ASN A 174 -4.38 15.81 -12.34
C ASN A 174 -4.36 17.32 -12.63
N GLY A 175 -3.23 17.97 -12.35
CA GLY A 175 -3.01 19.38 -12.67
C GLY A 175 -2.69 19.65 -14.14
N ARG A 176 -2.59 18.62 -15.00
CA ARG A 176 -2.20 18.73 -16.41
C ARG A 176 -0.89 19.50 -16.64
N LYS A 177 0.08 19.31 -15.76
CA LYS A 177 1.38 20.01 -15.81
C LYS A 177 2.45 19.16 -16.50
N ASN A 178 3.38 19.81 -17.22
CA ASN A 178 4.60 19.20 -17.75
C ASN A 178 4.37 17.90 -18.54
N ASP A 179 3.32 17.88 -19.37
CA ASP A 179 2.91 16.71 -20.16
C ASP A 179 2.69 15.41 -19.37
N ALA A 180 2.60 15.47 -18.05
CA ALA A 180 2.40 14.30 -17.19
C ALA A 180 1.19 13.44 -17.59
N PRO A 181 0.06 14.00 -18.06
CA PRO A 181 -1.07 13.20 -18.56
C PRO A 181 -0.70 12.21 -19.67
N LYS A 182 0.26 12.53 -20.55
CA LYS A 182 0.75 11.63 -21.63
C LYS A 182 1.27 10.30 -21.08
N TYR A 183 1.81 10.33 -19.86
CA TYR A 183 2.48 9.19 -19.23
C TYR A 183 1.65 8.53 -18.12
N ASN A 184 0.36 8.86 -17.98
CA ASN A 184 -0.48 8.29 -16.92
C ASN A 184 -0.48 6.74 -16.96
N ARG A 185 -0.50 6.16 -18.16
CA ARG A 185 -0.44 4.69 -18.37
C ARG A 185 0.88 4.08 -17.92
N LEU A 186 1.94 4.89 -17.88
CA LEU A 186 3.30 4.54 -17.48
C LEU A 186 3.64 5.05 -16.07
N ARG A 187 2.67 5.48 -15.26
CA ARG A 187 2.89 6.04 -13.92
C ARG A 187 3.75 5.15 -13.01
N TRP A 188 3.63 3.83 -13.15
CA TRP A 188 4.45 2.86 -12.42
C TRP A 188 5.89 2.86 -12.93
N HIS A 189 6.09 2.85 -14.24
CA HIS A 189 7.42 2.95 -14.84
C HIS A 189 8.11 4.27 -14.47
N ILE A 190 7.37 5.39 -14.44
CA ILE A 190 7.88 6.68 -13.94
C ILE A 190 8.25 6.60 -12.47
N ALA A 191 7.42 5.99 -11.63
CA ALA A 191 7.72 5.83 -10.21
C ALA A 191 9.00 5.00 -9.98
N MET A 192 9.22 3.96 -10.78
CA MET A 192 10.44 3.14 -10.76
C MET A 192 11.68 3.97 -11.13
N LEU A 193 11.60 4.83 -12.16
CA LEU A 193 12.71 5.64 -12.64
C LEU A 193 13.10 6.76 -11.67
N TYR A 194 12.13 7.31 -10.92
CA TYR A 194 12.34 8.54 -10.16
C TYR A 194 13.51 8.48 -9.17
N PRO A 195 13.66 7.43 -8.32
CA PRO A 195 14.83 7.32 -7.46
C PRO A 195 16.15 7.25 -8.24
N TRP A 196 16.19 6.54 -9.38
CA TRP A 196 17.42 6.44 -10.18
C TRP A 196 17.85 7.79 -10.74
N VAL A 197 16.89 8.62 -11.16
CA VAL A 197 17.16 10.01 -11.57
C VAL A 197 17.74 10.82 -10.42
N VAL A 198 17.16 10.72 -9.21
CA VAL A 198 17.66 11.42 -8.00
C VAL A 198 19.08 11.00 -7.63
N PHE A 199 19.44 9.73 -7.86
CA PHE A 199 20.76 9.20 -7.56
C PHE A 199 21.76 9.28 -8.71
N GLY A 200 21.31 9.58 -9.93
CA GLY A 200 22.13 9.54 -11.14
C GLY A 200 22.62 8.14 -11.51
N LYS A 201 21.96 7.08 -11.02
CA LYS A 201 22.34 5.68 -11.30
C LYS A 201 21.19 4.71 -11.11
N VAL A 202 21.22 3.63 -11.88
CA VAL A 202 20.25 2.51 -11.79
C VAL A 202 20.67 1.57 -10.65
N GLU A 203 20.40 2.01 -9.42
CA GLU A 203 20.65 1.23 -8.21
C GLU A 203 19.54 1.46 -7.20
N THR A 204 18.97 0.37 -6.70
CA THR A 204 17.95 0.38 -5.64
C THR A 204 18.39 -0.57 -4.53
N PRO A 205 18.60 -0.08 -3.30
CA PRO A 205 18.95 -0.95 -2.18
C PRO A 205 17.78 -1.88 -1.81
N ASP A 206 18.11 -3.04 -1.25
CA ASP A 206 17.10 -3.95 -0.70
C ASP A 206 16.29 -3.25 0.40
N PRO A 207 14.94 -3.34 0.39
CA PRO A 207 14.09 -2.68 1.40
C PRO A 207 14.35 -3.12 2.84
N SER A 208 14.94 -4.28 3.07
CA SER A 208 15.37 -4.76 4.39
C SER A 208 16.76 -4.27 4.81
N SER A 209 17.51 -3.64 3.89
CA SER A 209 18.87 -3.21 4.15
C SER A 209 18.95 -1.95 5.01
N LYS A 210 20.03 -1.80 5.77
CA LYS A 210 20.31 -0.57 6.56
C LYS A 210 20.45 0.70 5.71
N LYS A 211 20.68 0.57 4.40
CA LYS A 211 20.84 1.69 3.46
C LYS A 211 19.50 2.29 3.03
N ILE A 212 18.39 1.56 3.20
CA ILE A 212 17.08 1.96 2.67
C ILE A 212 16.58 3.28 3.24
N THR A 213 16.78 3.53 4.54
CA THR A 213 16.30 4.74 5.19
C THR A 213 16.95 5.99 4.61
N ALA A 214 18.29 6.02 4.54
CA ALA A 214 19.02 7.13 3.93
C ALA A 214 18.69 7.29 2.44
N TYR A 215 18.42 6.19 1.73
CA TYR A 215 17.99 6.21 0.34
C TYR A 215 16.63 6.91 0.19
N CYS A 216 15.63 6.47 0.96
CA CYS A 216 14.29 7.05 0.98
C CYS A 216 14.29 8.51 1.42
N ASP A 217 15.08 8.88 2.43
CA ASP A 217 15.14 10.26 2.94
C ASP A 217 15.67 11.22 1.86
N LYS A 218 16.68 10.81 1.09
CA LYS A 218 17.19 11.61 -0.03
C LYS A 218 16.11 11.81 -1.11
N VAL A 219 15.41 10.73 -1.49
CA VAL A 219 14.31 10.81 -2.48
C VAL A 219 13.15 11.67 -1.98
N LEU A 220 12.76 11.53 -0.71
CA LEU A 220 11.72 12.33 -0.11
C LEU A 220 12.09 13.80 -0.09
N LYS A 221 13.35 14.15 0.20
CA LYS A 221 13.81 15.54 0.20
C LYS A 221 13.60 16.24 -1.15
N THR A 222 13.87 15.55 -2.27
CA THR A 222 13.65 16.10 -3.62
C THR A 222 12.16 16.21 -3.98
N LEU A 223 11.28 15.54 -3.24
CA LEU A 223 9.82 15.58 -3.45
C LEU A 223 9.16 16.77 -2.70
N LEU A 224 9.89 17.51 -1.87
CA LEU A 224 9.36 18.64 -1.08
C LEU A 224 9.58 20.01 -1.72
N ASN A 225 10.46 20.11 -2.72
CA ASN A 225 10.81 21.35 -3.42
C ASN A 225 10.44 21.22 -4.92
N GLU A 226 10.58 22.27 -5.73
CA GLU A 226 10.23 22.18 -7.16
C GLU A 226 11.14 21.25 -7.98
N GLU A 227 12.23 20.75 -7.40
CA GLU A 227 13.17 19.80 -8.02
C GLU A 227 12.46 18.52 -8.52
N TYR A 228 11.40 18.08 -7.84
CA TYR A 228 10.65 16.90 -8.26
C TYR A 228 10.10 17.02 -9.69
N ILE A 229 9.79 18.24 -10.13
CA ILE A 229 9.27 18.50 -11.47
C ILE A 229 10.33 18.17 -12.52
N GLU A 230 11.57 18.64 -12.33
CA GLU A 230 12.68 18.39 -13.24
C GLU A 230 13.12 16.91 -13.21
N ASN A 231 13.05 16.27 -12.05
CA ASN A 231 13.28 14.83 -11.93
C ASN A 231 12.22 14.01 -12.69
N PHE A 232 10.93 14.37 -12.61
CA PHE A 232 9.90 13.71 -13.42
C PHE A 232 10.04 14.00 -14.91
N LYS A 233 10.38 15.23 -15.32
CA LYS A 233 10.70 15.54 -16.73
C LYS A 233 11.86 14.69 -17.24
N THR A 234 12.86 14.44 -16.40
CA THR A 234 13.96 13.54 -16.75
C THR A 234 13.48 12.09 -16.89
N CYS A 235 12.61 11.60 -16.01
CA CYS A 235 11.96 10.30 -16.18
C CYS A 235 11.18 10.20 -17.51
N GLN A 236 10.44 11.25 -17.88
CA GLN A 236 9.70 11.33 -19.14
C GLN A 236 10.64 11.28 -20.34
N ARG A 237 11.78 12.00 -20.30
CA ARG A 237 12.81 11.94 -21.35
C ARG A 237 13.43 10.56 -21.51
N ILE A 238 13.64 9.83 -20.41
CA ILE A 238 14.12 8.43 -20.47
C ILE A 238 13.08 7.56 -21.18
N ILE A 239 11.80 7.71 -20.86
CA ILE A 239 10.72 6.97 -21.54
C ILE A 239 10.66 7.33 -23.03
N ASP A 240 10.73 8.61 -23.38
CA ASP A 240 10.71 9.09 -24.77
C ASP A 240 11.96 8.66 -25.57
N SER A 241 13.01 8.17 -24.92
CA SER A 241 14.22 7.65 -25.58
C SER A 241 14.06 6.25 -26.18
N ILE A 242 12.95 5.57 -25.87
CA ILE A 242 12.57 4.27 -26.43
C ILE A 242 11.17 4.35 -27.04
N GLU A 243 10.80 3.33 -27.81
CA GLU A 243 9.47 3.25 -28.41
C GLU A 243 8.36 3.22 -27.34
N MET A 244 7.33 4.05 -27.52
CA MET A 244 6.19 4.07 -26.61
C MET A 244 5.43 2.73 -26.68
N PRO A 245 5.23 2.06 -25.53
CA PRO A 245 4.63 0.74 -25.52
C PRO A 245 3.11 0.81 -25.68
N THR A 246 2.56 -0.23 -26.27
CA THR A 246 1.13 -0.54 -26.22
C THR A 246 0.70 -1.02 -24.83
N ASP A 247 -0.60 -1.04 -24.58
CA ASP A 247 -1.20 -1.47 -23.31
C ASP A 247 -0.80 -2.87 -22.85
N ASP A 248 -0.57 -3.76 -23.82
CA ASP A 248 -0.16 -5.11 -23.57
C ASP A 248 1.36 -5.20 -23.29
N GLN A 249 2.18 -4.41 -23.99
CA GLN A 249 3.61 -4.31 -23.73
C GLN A 249 3.92 -3.74 -22.34
N ILE A 250 3.15 -2.75 -21.85
CA ILE A 250 3.27 -2.19 -20.50
C ILE A 250 3.17 -3.28 -19.42
N LYS A 251 2.37 -4.31 -19.68
CA LYS A 251 2.12 -5.43 -18.76
C LYS A 251 3.16 -6.54 -18.90
N ARG A 252 4.23 -6.38 -19.68
CA ARG A 252 5.25 -7.41 -19.92
C ARG A 252 6.62 -6.92 -19.44
N GLY A 253 7.40 -7.83 -18.85
CA GLY A 253 8.74 -7.51 -18.33
C GLY A 253 9.74 -7.05 -19.40
N LYS A 254 9.48 -7.34 -20.69
CA LYS A 254 10.33 -6.91 -21.81
C LYS A 254 10.50 -5.39 -21.84
N TYR A 255 9.40 -4.64 -21.82
CA TYR A 255 9.45 -3.17 -21.84
C TYR A 255 10.16 -2.60 -20.59
N THR A 256 9.92 -3.20 -19.42
CA THR A 256 10.64 -2.82 -18.18
C THR A 256 12.16 -3.01 -18.33
N SER A 257 12.60 -4.06 -19.02
CA SER A 257 14.03 -4.35 -19.22
C SER A 257 14.67 -3.37 -20.20
N GLU A 258 14.01 -3.11 -21.32
CA GLU A 258 14.44 -2.08 -22.30
C GLU A 258 14.53 -0.69 -21.65
N LEU A 259 13.58 -0.35 -20.78
CA LEU A 259 13.58 0.92 -20.06
C LEU A 259 14.70 1.02 -19.03
N LYS A 260 15.10 -0.09 -18.39
CA LYS A 260 16.26 -0.14 -17.49
C LYS A 260 17.55 0.15 -18.25
N GLU A 261 17.76 -0.52 -19.39
CA GLU A 261 18.92 -0.27 -20.24
C GLU A 261 18.96 1.17 -20.76
N ALA A 262 17.81 1.73 -21.13
CA ALA A 262 17.70 3.13 -21.53
C ALA A 262 18.07 4.08 -20.39
N ALA A 263 17.60 3.80 -19.17
CA ALA A 263 17.94 4.58 -17.98
C ALA A 263 19.44 4.52 -17.65
N GLU A 264 20.07 3.34 -17.72
CA GLU A 264 21.52 3.18 -17.53
C GLU A 264 22.31 4.01 -18.55
N LYS A 265 21.95 3.92 -19.84
CA LYS A 265 22.59 4.71 -20.91
C LYS A 265 22.36 6.21 -20.76
N PHE A 266 21.22 6.62 -20.22
CA PHE A 266 20.86 8.02 -20.05
C PHE A 266 21.60 8.65 -18.85
N LEU A 267 21.72 7.93 -17.74
CA LEU A 267 22.30 8.44 -16.49
C LEU A 267 23.83 8.33 -16.44
N ASN A 268 24.44 7.45 -17.25
CA ASN A 268 25.90 7.34 -17.37
C ASN A 268 26.52 8.37 -18.34
N LYS A 269 25.71 9.24 -18.96
CA LYS A 269 26.16 10.33 -19.84
C LYS A 269 26.26 11.64 -19.07
#